data_AF-A0A1D2JHY8-F1
#
_entry.id   AF-A0A1D2JHY8-F1
#
_cell.length_a   1.000
_cell.length_b   1.000
_cell.length_c   1.000
_cell.angle_alpha   90.00
_cell.angle_beta   90.00
_cell.angle_gamma   90.00
#
_symmetry.space_group_name_H-M   'P 1'
#
loop_
_entity.id
_entity.type
_entity.pdbx_description
1 polymer ?
#
loop_
_entity_poly.entity_id
_entity_poly.type
_entity_poly.pdbx_seq_one_letter_code
_entity_poly.pdbx_strand_id
1 'polypeptide(L)'
;MPSRSISHLLRQYGGSPLVELPPIFLAPSLQFSLSYPSFQCSKFSTTQANGLKRDLNKQRGVSAIHRTGPKHKLSVSKYPLPRPVSPKEQEQRPTNPNHGLWGFFGPDRKAIPTPEEEYAHGRAWSIQELRQKSWDDLHCLYWLCVKERNRIATADYERQRLHAGFGEFESKNRDKTVRSTQRSIRHVLLERWYAWEDARELYESGAYSPAEEDVMEQEDQEHEPPALNVDESRNEKPATLP
;
A
#
# COMPACT_ATOMS: atom_id res chain seq x y z
N MET A 1 -52.61 -7.95 60.03
CA MET A 1 -52.87 -6.54 59.67
C MET A 1 -52.95 -6.44 58.15
N PRO A 2 -54.15 -6.29 57.57
CA PRO A 2 -54.33 -6.27 56.11
C PRO A 2 -54.07 -4.85 55.56
N SER A 3 -53.09 -4.69 54.68
CA SER A 3 -52.89 -3.43 53.94
C SER A 3 -53.81 -3.41 52.72
N ARG A 4 -54.45 -2.25 52.53
CA ARG A 4 -55.62 -2.04 51.67
C ARG A 4 -55.20 -1.69 50.24
N SER A 5 -55.97 -2.20 49.28
CA SER A 5 -55.89 -1.97 47.85
C SER A 5 -56.03 -0.48 47.47
N ILE A 6 -55.12 0.03 46.64
CA ILE A 6 -55.13 1.39 46.05
C ILE A 6 -55.95 1.38 44.75
N SER A 7 -57.20 0.95 44.84
CA SER A 7 -58.13 0.98 43.72
C SER A 7 -59.37 1.76 44.15
N HIS A 8 -59.18 3.04 44.50
CA HIS A 8 -60.29 3.96 44.75
C HIS A 8 -59.87 5.45 44.74
N LEU A 9 -59.22 5.93 43.68
CA LEU A 9 -59.08 7.36 43.42
C LEU A 9 -59.30 7.67 41.94
N LEU A 10 -60.50 7.38 41.46
CA LEU A 10 -60.96 7.83 40.14
C LEU A 10 -62.47 8.09 40.15
N ARG A 11 -62.94 8.87 41.13
CA ARG A 11 -64.30 9.42 41.10
C ARG A 11 -64.48 10.49 42.18
N GLN A 12 -63.96 11.72 42.00
CA GLN A 12 -64.57 12.87 42.70
C GLN A 12 -64.20 14.30 42.27
N TYR A 13 -63.44 14.52 41.20
CA TYR A 13 -63.35 15.88 40.63
C TYR A 13 -63.53 15.83 39.12
N GLY A 14 -64.76 16.17 38.70
CA GLY A 14 -65.01 16.62 37.35
C GLY A 14 -64.33 17.97 37.15
N GLY A 15 -63.62 18.12 36.05
CA GLY A 15 -62.98 19.35 35.64
C GLY A 15 -61.76 19.05 34.80
N SER A 16 -61.80 19.44 33.52
CA SER A 16 -60.59 19.63 32.71
C SER A 16 -59.89 20.91 33.16
N PRO A 17 -58.65 20.87 33.66
CA PRO A 17 -57.78 22.02 33.55
C PRO A 17 -57.06 21.92 32.20
N LEU A 18 -57.30 22.94 31.39
CA LEU A 18 -56.44 23.41 30.33
C LEU A 18 -55.08 23.72 30.99
N VAL A 19 -54.18 22.73 31.05
CA VAL A 19 -52.84 22.88 31.63
C VAL A 19 -51.90 23.28 30.51
N GLU A 20 -51.29 24.45 30.68
CA GLU A 20 -50.20 24.95 29.84
C GLU A 20 -49.17 23.86 29.55
N LEU A 21 -48.91 23.62 28.26
CA LEU A 21 -47.84 22.74 27.85
C LEU A 21 -46.51 23.36 28.27
N PRO A 22 -45.60 22.61 28.95
CA PRO A 22 -44.29 23.12 29.31
C PRO A 22 -43.48 23.48 28.05
N PRO A 23 -42.50 24.39 28.16
CA PRO A 23 -41.71 24.86 27.02
C PRO A 23 -41.09 23.69 26.25
N ILE A 24 -41.14 23.76 24.91
CA ILE A 24 -40.78 22.70 23.94
C ILE A 24 -39.43 22.00 24.18
N PHE A 25 -38.48 22.64 24.86
CA PHE A 25 -37.18 22.05 25.18
C PHE A 25 -37.24 21.01 26.33
N LEU A 26 -38.31 21.03 27.14
CA LEU A 26 -38.61 20.01 28.16
C LEU A 26 -39.52 18.89 27.64
N ALA A 27 -39.96 18.95 26.37
CA ALA A 27 -40.78 17.90 25.78
C ALA A 27 -40.13 16.50 25.78
N PRO A 28 -38.82 16.31 25.56
CA PRO A 28 -38.22 14.98 25.47
C PRO A 28 -38.22 14.17 26.78
N SER A 29 -38.29 14.81 27.96
CA SER A 29 -38.31 14.10 29.26
C SER A 29 -39.71 13.68 29.70
N LEU A 30 -40.76 14.17 29.02
CA LEU A 30 -42.16 13.78 29.24
C LEU A 30 -42.65 12.79 28.18
N GLN A 31 -41.81 12.43 27.21
CA GLN A 31 -42.06 11.32 26.28
C GLN A 31 -41.91 10.01 27.05
N PHE A 32 -42.96 9.61 27.76
CA PHE A 32 -43.15 8.20 28.05
C PHE A 32 -43.31 7.50 26.71
N SER A 33 -42.22 6.91 26.21
CA SER A 33 -42.28 6.08 25.03
C SER A 33 -43.30 4.97 25.29
N LEU A 34 -44.45 5.01 24.60
CA LEU A 34 -45.41 3.90 24.60
C LEU A 34 -44.81 2.61 23.99
N SER A 35 -43.56 2.66 23.50
CA SER A 35 -42.73 1.49 23.29
C SER A 35 -41.93 1.18 24.56
N TYR A 36 -42.59 0.59 25.56
CA TYR A 36 -41.86 -0.30 26.46
C TYR A 36 -41.15 -1.34 25.57
N PRO A 37 -39.83 -1.60 25.71
CA PRO A 37 -39.38 -2.95 25.43
C PRO A 37 -40.23 -3.79 26.38
N SER A 38 -41.10 -4.62 25.82
CA SER A 38 -41.64 -5.70 26.62
C SER A 38 -40.41 -6.48 27.09
N PHE A 39 -39.92 -6.17 28.30
CA PHE A 39 -39.23 -7.16 29.09
C PHE A 39 -40.24 -8.30 29.11
N GLN A 40 -39.97 -9.30 28.29
CA GLN A 40 -40.80 -10.49 28.18
C GLN A 40 -40.57 -11.31 29.44
N CYS A 41 -40.86 -10.71 30.60
CA CYS A 41 -41.13 -11.40 31.83
C CYS A 41 -42.45 -12.11 31.56
N SER A 42 -42.37 -13.36 31.09
CA SER A 42 -43.55 -14.22 31.00
C SER A 42 -44.24 -14.16 32.36
N LYS A 43 -45.47 -13.63 32.41
CA LYS A 43 -46.30 -13.69 33.61
C LYS A 43 -46.32 -15.16 34.03
N PHE A 44 -45.81 -15.46 35.23
CA PHE A 44 -45.84 -16.82 35.76
C PHE A 44 -47.31 -17.25 35.81
N SER A 45 -47.69 -18.09 34.84
CA SER A 45 -49.04 -18.56 34.64
C SER A 45 -49.07 -20.00 35.10
N THR A 46 -49.85 -20.27 36.14
CA THR A 46 -50.06 -21.62 36.69
C THR A 46 -51.13 -22.41 35.94
N THR A 47 -51.78 -21.81 34.94
CA THR A 47 -52.75 -22.50 34.08
C THR A 47 -52.04 -23.31 33.02
N GLN A 48 -52.30 -24.62 32.98
CA GLN A 48 -51.75 -25.52 31.96
C GLN A 48 -52.16 -25.04 30.57
N ALA A 49 -51.21 -24.57 29.77
CA ALA A 49 -51.43 -24.22 28.37
C ALA A 49 -51.69 -25.50 27.57
N ASN A 50 -52.95 -25.92 27.52
CA ASN A 50 -53.41 -27.05 26.73
C ASN A 50 -53.21 -26.77 25.23
N GLY A 51 -52.05 -27.11 24.68
CA GLY A 51 -51.80 -26.99 23.25
C GLY A 51 -50.34 -27.09 22.83
N LEU A 52 -49.37 -26.80 23.71
CA LEU A 52 -47.96 -26.77 23.33
C LEU A 52 -47.16 -27.91 23.97
N LYS A 53 -47.29 -29.12 23.41
CA LYS A 53 -46.56 -30.32 23.87
C LYS A 53 -45.06 -30.34 23.48
N ARG A 54 -44.55 -29.29 22.83
CA ARG A 54 -43.19 -29.25 22.28
C ARG A 54 -42.48 -27.96 22.69
N ASP A 55 -41.23 -28.09 23.16
CA ASP A 55 -40.39 -26.92 23.41
C ASP A 55 -40.12 -26.15 22.10
N LEU A 56 -40.46 -24.86 22.11
CA LEU A 56 -40.26 -23.97 20.97
C LEU A 56 -38.79 -23.59 20.79
N ASN A 57 -38.02 -23.54 21.88
CA ASN A 57 -36.60 -23.21 21.80
C ASN A 57 -35.76 -24.46 21.48
N LYS A 58 -35.38 -24.57 20.20
CA LYS A 58 -34.59 -25.70 19.69
C LYS A 58 -33.18 -25.78 20.28
N GLN A 59 -32.58 -24.65 20.65
CA GLN A 59 -31.21 -24.55 21.18
C GLN A 59 -31.16 -24.32 22.70
N ARG A 60 -32.29 -24.49 23.39
CA ARG A 60 -32.34 -24.37 24.86
C ARG A 60 -31.28 -25.27 25.50
N GLY A 61 -30.39 -24.67 26.30
CA GLY A 61 -29.34 -25.39 27.02
C GLY A 61 -28.20 -25.94 26.15
N VAL A 62 -28.11 -25.52 24.88
CA VAL A 62 -27.05 -25.97 23.96
C VAL A 62 -26.03 -24.85 23.76
N SER A 63 -24.76 -25.09 24.12
CA SER A 63 -23.66 -24.18 23.86
C SER A 63 -22.37 -24.94 23.54
N ALA A 64 -21.68 -24.51 22.48
CA ALA A 64 -20.42 -25.10 22.04
C ALA A 64 -19.25 -24.75 22.97
N ILE A 65 -19.19 -23.49 23.42
CA ILE A 65 -18.12 -22.98 24.29
C ILE A 65 -18.09 -23.73 25.62
N HIS A 66 -19.26 -23.93 26.25
CA HIS A 66 -19.37 -24.67 27.52
C HIS A 66 -19.55 -26.18 27.34
N ARG A 67 -19.40 -26.70 26.10
CA ARG A 67 -19.43 -28.14 25.79
C ARG A 67 -20.68 -28.86 26.33
N THR A 68 -21.85 -28.22 26.33
CA THR A 68 -23.09 -28.80 26.91
C THR A 68 -23.65 -29.96 26.08
N GLY A 69 -23.22 -30.08 24.81
CA GLY A 69 -23.61 -31.15 23.91
C GLY A 69 -25.00 -30.96 23.27
N PRO A 70 -25.41 -31.87 22.37
CA PRO A 70 -26.70 -31.79 21.71
C PRO A 70 -27.87 -31.99 22.67
N LYS A 71 -28.96 -31.23 22.49
CA LYS A 71 -30.17 -31.31 23.32
C LYS A 71 -30.83 -32.70 23.33
N HIS A 72 -30.74 -33.41 22.21
CA HIS A 72 -31.32 -34.74 22.04
C HIS A 72 -30.24 -35.71 21.55
N LYS A 73 -30.37 -36.99 21.92
CA LYS A 73 -29.46 -38.04 21.48
C LYS A 73 -29.66 -38.30 19.98
N LEU A 74 -28.70 -37.86 19.17
CA LEU A 74 -28.71 -38.06 17.72
C LEU A 74 -28.36 -39.51 17.36
N SER A 75 -28.76 -39.99 16.18
CA SER A 75 -28.42 -41.35 15.69
C SER A 75 -26.91 -41.60 15.65
N VAL A 76 -26.14 -40.58 15.27
CA VAL A 76 -24.67 -40.62 15.19
C VAL A 76 -23.96 -40.55 16.55
N SER A 77 -24.67 -40.29 17.64
CA SER A 77 -24.08 -40.25 18.99
C SER A 77 -23.54 -41.60 19.47
N LYS A 78 -23.87 -42.69 18.76
CA LYS A 78 -23.33 -44.04 19.00
C LYS A 78 -21.85 -44.16 18.63
N TYR A 79 -21.38 -43.37 17.66
CA TYR A 79 -20.04 -43.48 17.13
C TYR A 79 -19.10 -42.48 17.79
N PRO A 80 -17.84 -42.86 18.08
CA PRO A 80 -16.85 -41.89 18.54
C PRO A 80 -16.60 -40.84 17.45
N LEU A 81 -16.36 -39.59 17.85
CA LEU A 81 -16.07 -38.52 16.91
C LEU A 81 -14.78 -38.84 16.13
N PRO A 82 -14.79 -38.75 14.78
CA PRO A 82 -13.59 -38.96 13.99
C PRO A 82 -12.56 -37.87 14.31
N ARG A 83 -11.30 -38.27 14.48
CA ARG A 83 -10.19 -37.33 14.69
C ARG A 83 -9.63 -36.93 13.33
N PRO A 84 -9.69 -35.65 12.94
CA PRO A 84 -9.07 -35.22 11.70
C PRO A 84 -7.54 -35.32 11.80
N VAL A 85 -6.90 -35.59 10.66
CA VAL A 85 -5.44 -35.53 10.53
C VAL A 85 -4.99 -34.09 10.76
N SER A 86 -3.92 -33.89 11.51
CA SER A 86 -3.42 -32.54 11.79
C SER A 86 -2.96 -31.87 10.48
N PRO A 87 -3.12 -30.54 10.29
CA PRO A 87 -2.66 -29.88 9.07
C PRO A 87 -1.17 -30.05 8.76
N LYS A 88 -0.36 -30.39 9.77
CA LYS A 88 1.08 -30.65 9.62
C LYS A 88 1.39 -32.04 9.06
N GLU A 89 0.50 -33.00 9.31
CA GLU A 89 0.58 -34.38 8.82
C GLU A 89 -0.04 -34.51 7.42
N GLN A 90 -0.80 -33.52 6.96
CA GLN A 90 -1.33 -33.49 5.60
C GLN A 90 -0.21 -33.32 4.58
N GLU A 91 -0.34 -34.01 3.44
CA GLU A 91 0.57 -33.86 2.32
C GLU A 91 0.61 -32.41 1.84
N GLN A 92 1.80 -31.85 1.74
CA GLN A 92 1.96 -30.48 1.25
C GLN A 92 1.63 -30.42 -0.23
N ARG A 93 0.88 -29.38 -0.62
CA ARG A 93 0.58 -29.13 -2.03
C ARG A 93 1.88 -28.95 -2.82
N PRO A 94 2.01 -29.53 -4.03
CA PRO A 94 3.18 -29.30 -4.86
C PRO A 94 3.33 -27.80 -5.18
N THR A 95 4.51 -27.26 -4.91
CA THR A 95 4.83 -25.85 -5.15
C THR A 95 5.30 -25.67 -6.60
N ASN A 96 4.71 -24.71 -7.32
CA ASN A 96 5.18 -24.34 -8.64
C ASN A 96 6.53 -23.59 -8.54
N PRO A 97 7.61 -24.06 -9.17
CA PRO A 97 8.91 -23.39 -9.12
C PRO A 97 8.94 -22.05 -9.86
N ASN A 98 8.07 -21.84 -10.86
CA ASN A 98 7.98 -20.62 -11.68
C ASN A 98 6.77 -19.78 -11.29
N HIS A 99 6.48 -19.70 -10.00
CA HIS A 99 5.40 -18.85 -9.49
C HIS A 99 5.83 -17.37 -9.45
N GLY A 100 4.96 -16.45 -9.89
CA GLY A 100 5.27 -15.01 -9.93
C GLY A 100 5.60 -14.40 -8.56
N LEU A 101 5.08 -14.97 -7.47
CA LEU A 101 5.40 -14.53 -6.10
C LEU A 101 6.88 -14.74 -5.73
N TRP A 102 7.60 -15.63 -6.43
CA TRP A 102 9.04 -15.77 -6.21
C TRP A 102 9.83 -14.52 -6.56
N GLY A 103 9.25 -13.60 -7.35
CA GLY A 103 9.85 -12.30 -7.64
C GLY A 103 10.02 -11.37 -6.43
N PHE A 104 9.35 -11.64 -5.31
CA PHE A 104 9.53 -10.89 -4.05
C PHE A 104 10.72 -11.37 -3.22
N PHE A 105 11.33 -12.51 -3.58
CA PHE A 105 12.38 -13.15 -2.80
C PHE A 105 13.76 -13.10 -3.48
N GLY A 106 14.78 -13.53 -2.77
CA GLY A 106 16.13 -13.78 -3.31
C GLY A 106 16.14 -14.90 -4.37
N PRO A 107 17.24 -15.04 -5.15
CA PRO A 107 17.44 -16.25 -5.98
C PRO A 107 17.39 -17.53 -5.14
N ASP A 108 17.88 -17.46 -3.90
CA ASP A 108 17.84 -18.52 -2.90
C ASP A 108 16.44 -18.83 -2.35
N ARG A 109 15.42 -18.04 -2.73
CA ARG A 109 14.03 -18.14 -2.25
C ARG A 109 13.88 -17.99 -0.72
N LYS A 110 14.92 -17.45 -0.06
CA LYS A 110 14.89 -17.10 1.37
C LYS A 110 14.02 -15.85 1.57
N ALA A 111 13.29 -15.83 2.68
CA ALA A 111 12.42 -14.72 3.06
C ALA A 111 13.20 -13.46 3.45
N ILE A 112 14.34 -13.65 4.12
CA ILE A 112 15.24 -12.57 4.55
C ILE A 112 16.63 -12.88 3.95
N PRO A 113 17.24 -11.97 3.16
CA PRO A 113 18.61 -12.11 2.71
C PRO A 113 19.60 -11.92 3.86
N THR A 114 20.83 -12.39 3.69
CA THR A 114 21.87 -12.12 4.70
C THR A 114 22.31 -10.65 4.63
N PRO A 115 22.74 -10.04 5.75
CA PRO A 115 23.25 -8.66 5.74
C PRO A 115 24.43 -8.47 4.77
N GLU A 116 25.27 -9.49 4.63
CA GLU A 116 26.40 -9.49 3.67
C GLU A 116 25.91 -9.41 2.22
N GLU A 117 24.86 -10.18 1.86
CA GLU A 117 24.22 -10.13 0.54
C GLU A 117 23.55 -8.78 0.27
N GLU A 118 22.91 -8.17 1.28
CA GLU A 118 22.28 -6.85 1.15
C GLU A 118 23.33 -5.74 0.97
N TYR A 119 24.43 -5.83 1.71
CA TYR A 119 25.56 -4.93 1.61
C TYR A 119 26.29 -5.04 0.27
N ALA A 120 26.35 -6.24 -0.32
CA ALA A 120 26.95 -6.49 -1.63
C ALA A 120 26.12 -5.91 -2.79
N HIS A 121 26.05 -4.58 -2.87
CA HIS A 121 25.52 -3.83 -4.01
C HIS A 121 26.53 -2.84 -4.58
N GLY A 122 26.39 -2.57 -5.87
CA GLY A 122 27.18 -1.55 -6.55
C GLY A 122 26.69 -0.13 -6.26
N ARG A 123 27.25 0.83 -7.00
CA ARG A 123 26.83 2.23 -6.94
C ARG A 123 25.50 2.47 -7.67
N ALA A 124 24.91 3.63 -7.40
CA ALA A 124 23.83 4.17 -8.22
C ALA A 124 24.33 4.60 -9.62
N TRP A 125 23.42 4.54 -10.60
CA TRP A 125 23.57 5.11 -11.94
C TRP A 125 23.72 6.63 -11.91
N SER A 126 24.72 7.13 -12.65
CA SER A 126 24.92 8.57 -12.83
C SER A 126 23.99 9.13 -13.91
N ILE A 127 23.63 10.41 -13.79
CA ILE A 127 22.79 11.12 -14.77
C ILE A 127 23.43 11.07 -16.16
N GLN A 128 24.75 11.28 -16.25
CA GLN A 128 25.49 11.27 -17.51
C GLN A 128 25.38 9.93 -18.25
N GLU A 129 25.42 8.81 -17.52
CA GLU A 129 25.30 7.46 -18.09
C GLU A 129 23.88 7.20 -18.60
N LEU A 130 22.89 7.69 -17.87
CA LEU A 130 21.48 7.52 -18.22
C LEU A 130 21.06 8.39 -19.42
N ARG A 131 21.74 9.52 -19.67
CA ARG A 131 21.51 10.36 -20.86
C ARG A 131 21.77 9.64 -22.18
N GLN A 132 22.60 8.61 -22.20
CA GLN A 132 22.90 7.84 -23.42
C GLN A 132 21.90 6.68 -23.67
N LYS A 133 20.93 6.45 -22.77
CA LYS A 133 20.00 5.30 -22.86
C LYS A 133 18.68 5.64 -23.56
N SER A 134 18.09 4.68 -24.25
CA SER A 134 16.77 4.82 -24.88
C SER A 134 15.67 4.98 -23.83
N TRP A 135 14.48 5.41 -24.26
CA TRP A 135 13.32 5.50 -23.36
C TRP A 135 12.89 4.12 -22.84
N ASP A 136 12.88 3.10 -23.70
CA ASP A 136 12.50 1.73 -23.33
C ASP A 136 13.43 1.14 -22.26
N ASP A 137 14.75 1.37 -22.39
CA ASP A 137 15.73 0.92 -21.42
C ASP A 137 15.54 1.60 -20.06
N LEU A 138 15.29 2.92 -20.06
CA LEU A 138 15.02 3.68 -18.84
C LEU A 138 13.73 3.22 -18.16
N HIS A 139 12.69 2.92 -18.94
CA HIS A 139 11.43 2.41 -18.43
C HIS A 139 11.59 0.99 -17.84
N CYS A 140 12.31 0.10 -18.53
CA CYS A 140 12.64 -1.23 -18.02
C CYS A 140 13.46 -1.15 -16.73
N LEU A 141 14.50 -0.31 -16.70
CA LEU A 141 15.35 -0.09 -15.54
C LEU A 141 14.54 0.47 -14.35
N TYR A 142 13.63 1.41 -14.61
CA TYR A 142 12.76 1.97 -13.58
C TYR A 142 11.91 0.88 -12.90
N TRP A 143 11.29 -0.01 -13.70
CA TRP A 143 10.52 -1.14 -13.15
C TRP A 143 11.38 -2.17 -12.43
N LEU A 144 12.62 -2.36 -12.87
CA LEU A 144 13.59 -3.20 -12.16
C LEU A 144 13.89 -2.62 -10.77
N CYS A 145 14.08 -1.30 -10.68
CA CYS A 145 14.23 -0.60 -9.40
C CYS A 145 12.97 -0.74 -8.52
N VAL A 146 11.76 -0.65 -9.09
CA VAL A 146 10.51 -0.85 -8.33
C VAL A 146 10.43 -2.27 -7.77
N LYS A 147 10.72 -3.29 -8.59
CA LYS A 147 10.76 -4.68 -8.14
C LYS A 147 11.76 -4.88 -7.02
N GLU A 148 12.94 -4.29 -7.14
CA GLU A 148 13.97 -4.36 -6.10
C GLU A 148 13.52 -3.72 -4.78
N ARG A 149 12.89 -2.54 -4.84
CA ARG A 149 12.34 -1.89 -3.65
C ARG A 149 11.24 -2.72 -2.99
N ASN A 150 10.40 -3.38 -3.78
CA ASN A 150 9.38 -4.30 -3.25
C ASN A 150 10.01 -5.52 -2.57
N ARG A 151 11.12 -6.05 -3.10
CA ARG A 151 11.89 -7.14 -2.48
C ARG A 151 12.49 -6.69 -1.14
N ILE A 152 13.14 -5.53 -1.10
CA ILE A 152 13.70 -4.95 0.13
C ILE A 152 12.61 -4.72 1.17
N ALA A 153 11.47 -4.14 0.78
CA ALA A 153 10.35 -3.90 1.69
C ALA A 153 9.75 -5.21 2.26
N THR A 154 9.70 -6.27 1.44
CA THR A 154 9.24 -7.60 1.88
C THR A 154 10.19 -8.19 2.92
N ALA A 155 11.50 -8.10 2.67
CA ALA A 155 12.53 -8.56 3.60
C ALA A 155 12.52 -7.76 4.91
N ASP A 156 12.39 -6.43 4.84
CA ASP A 156 12.34 -5.55 6.01
C ASP A 156 11.11 -5.82 6.87
N TYR A 157 9.94 -6.03 6.25
CA TYR A 157 8.72 -6.36 6.99
C TYR A 157 8.82 -7.71 7.69
N GLU A 158 9.36 -8.73 7.01
CA GLU A 158 9.55 -10.04 7.63
C GLU A 158 10.62 -10.00 8.72
N ARG A 159 11.69 -9.21 8.55
CA ARG A 159 12.70 -8.97 9.58
C ARG A 159 12.10 -8.32 10.83
N GLN A 160 11.22 -7.33 10.66
CA GLN A 160 10.50 -6.70 11.78
C GLN A 160 9.56 -7.69 12.47
N ARG A 161 8.81 -8.49 11.69
CA ARG A 161 7.88 -9.50 12.21
C ARG A 161 8.58 -10.61 12.99
N LEU A 162 9.72 -11.10 12.50
CA LEU A 162 10.51 -12.14 13.15
C LEU A 162 11.45 -11.60 14.23
N HIS A 163 11.57 -10.27 14.37
CA HIS A 163 12.56 -9.61 15.22
C HIS A 163 13.99 -10.17 15.00
N ALA A 164 14.35 -10.37 13.73
CA ALA A 164 15.57 -11.09 13.33
C ALA A 164 16.89 -10.30 13.57
N GLY A 165 16.82 -9.10 14.15
CA GLY A 165 17.97 -8.32 14.57
C GLY A 165 18.57 -7.48 13.44
N PHE A 166 19.84 -7.75 13.08
CA PHE A 166 20.67 -6.94 12.19
C PHE A 166 20.21 -6.95 10.72
N GLY A 167 20.75 -6.03 9.91
CA GLY A 167 20.49 -5.90 8.47
C GLY A 167 19.72 -4.63 8.07
N GLU A 168 19.07 -3.94 9.03
CA GLU A 168 18.22 -2.79 8.72
C GLU A 168 19.01 -1.64 8.06
N PHE A 169 20.26 -1.45 8.47
CA PHE A 169 21.12 -0.42 7.92
C PHE A 169 21.49 -0.73 6.47
N GLU A 170 21.82 -1.98 6.18
CA GLU A 170 22.19 -2.52 4.89
C GLU A 170 21.02 -2.42 3.91
N SER A 171 19.83 -2.90 4.30
CA SER A 171 18.58 -2.72 3.56
C SER A 171 18.31 -1.25 3.23
N LYS A 172 18.39 -0.37 4.23
CA LYS A 172 18.13 1.07 4.05
C LYS A 172 19.14 1.71 3.11
N ASN A 173 20.41 1.31 3.18
CA ASN A 173 21.43 1.84 2.29
C ASN A 173 21.17 1.40 0.84
N ARG A 174 20.79 0.13 0.64
CA ARG A 174 20.39 -0.39 -0.66
C ARG A 174 19.13 0.28 -1.22
N ASP A 175 18.10 0.52 -0.40
CA ASP A 175 16.91 1.28 -0.86
C ASP A 175 17.30 2.72 -1.24
N LYS A 176 18.19 3.37 -0.48
CA LYS A 176 18.68 4.72 -0.83
C LYS A 176 19.40 4.74 -2.18
N THR A 177 20.26 3.77 -2.47
CA THR A 177 20.96 3.71 -3.76
C THR A 177 19.99 3.48 -4.91
N VAL A 178 19.02 2.58 -4.76
CA VAL A 178 17.96 2.34 -5.77
C VAL A 178 17.05 3.55 -5.94
N ARG A 179 16.72 4.29 -4.87
CA ARG A 179 15.94 5.53 -4.98
C ARG A 179 16.73 6.64 -5.67
N SER A 180 18.04 6.68 -5.49
CA SER A 180 18.91 7.62 -6.20
C SER A 180 18.85 7.38 -7.70
N THR A 181 18.91 6.11 -8.16
CA THR A 181 18.79 5.79 -9.59
C THR A 181 17.43 6.18 -10.15
N GLN A 182 16.34 5.92 -9.43
CA GLN A 182 14.99 6.37 -9.83
C GLN A 182 14.90 7.89 -9.97
N ARG A 183 15.53 8.64 -9.06
CA ARG A 183 15.59 10.10 -9.13
C ARG A 183 16.39 10.57 -10.36
N SER A 184 17.53 9.95 -10.64
CA SER A 184 18.34 10.24 -11.82
C SER A 184 17.59 9.96 -13.12
N ILE A 185 16.86 8.84 -13.21
CA ILE A 185 16.02 8.52 -14.37
C ILE A 185 14.95 9.60 -14.58
N ARG A 186 14.23 9.99 -13.52
CA ARG A 186 13.23 11.06 -13.60
C ARG A 186 13.84 12.38 -14.07
N HIS A 187 15.02 12.72 -13.57
CA HIS A 187 15.74 13.92 -13.98
C HIS A 187 16.07 13.92 -15.47
N VAL A 188 16.66 12.83 -15.99
CA VAL A 188 17.04 12.72 -17.41
C VAL A 188 15.83 12.81 -18.33
N LEU A 189 14.71 12.17 -17.98
CA LEU A 189 13.49 12.24 -18.79
C LEU A 189 12.91 13.66 -18.85
N LEU A 190 12.96 14.37 -17.73
CA LEU A 190 12.48 15.75 -17.64
C LEU A 190 13.42 16.73 -18.37
N GLU A 191 14.73 16.56 -18.24
CA GLU A 191 15.74 17.31 -18.99
C GLU A 191 15.57 17.14 -20.51
N ARG A 192 15.34 15.91 -20.98
CA ARG A 192 15.09 15.64 -22.41
C ARG A 192 13.82 16.29 -22.91
N TRP A 193 12.76 16.30 -22.10
CA TRP A 193 11.51 16.93 -22.47
C TRP A 193 11.69 18.44 -22.65
N TYR A 194 12.34 19.11 -21.69
CA TYR A 194 12.62 20.54 -21.80
C TYR A 194 13.57 20.86 -22.96
N ALA A 195 14.64 20.07 -23.16
CA ALA A 195 15.52 20.28 -24.30
C ALA A 195 14.79 20.14 -25.65
N TRP A 196 13.81 19.23 -25.75
CA TRP A 196 12.98 19.08 -26.95
C TRP A 196 11.99 20.24 -27.12
N GLU A 197 11.38 20.71 -26.03
CA GLU A 197 10.46 21.85 -26.02
C GLU A 197 11.19 23.14 -26.43
N ASP A 198 12.34 23.42 -25.81
CA ASP A 198 13.19 24.58 -26.14
C ASP A 198 13.63 24.55 -27.62
N ALA A 199 14.09 23.39 -28.11
CA ALA A 199 14.49 23.24 -29.52
C ALA A 199 13.31 23.46 -30.48
N ARG A 200 12.12 23.01 -30.09
CA ARG A 200 10.91 23.21 -30.88
C ARG A 200 10.47 24.67 -30.90
N GLU A 201 10.53 25.38 -29.78
CA GLU A 201 10.24 26.82 -29.72
C GLU A 201 11.22 27.65 -30.54
N LEU A 202 12.52 27.30 -30.53
CA LEU A 202 13.54 27.94 -31.37
C LEU A 202 13.27 27.75 -32.87
N TYR A 203 12.83 26.55 -33.25
CA TYR A 203 12.43 26.26 -34.64
C TYR A 203 11.16 27.01 -35.03
N GLU A 204 10.12 27.01 -34.20
CA GLU A 204 8.84 27.69 -34.48
C GLU A 204 8.98 29.22 -34.50
N SER A 205 9.85 29.78 -33.66
CA SER A 205 10.17 31.22 -33.66
C SER A 205 11.03 31.67 -34.85
N GLY A 206 11.58 30.73 -35.62
CA GLY A 206 12.47 31.00 -36.75
C GLY A 206 13.87 31.49 -36.35
N ALA A 207 14.21 31.44 -35.06
CA ALA A 207 15.54 31.81 -34.55
C ALA A 207 16.60 30.73 -34.83
N TYR A 208 16.17 29.50 -35.13
CA TYR A 208 17.02 28.38 -35.47
C TYR A 208 16.45 27.63 -36.69
N SER A 209 17.20 27.61 -37.78
CA SER A 209 16.89 26.82 -38.99
C SER A 209 18.07 25.89 -39.29
N PRO A 210 17.90 24.55 -39.20
CA PRO A 210 18.98 23.60 -39.46
C PRO A 210 19.65 23.77 -40.83
N ALA A 211 18.91 24.29 -41.82
CA ALA A 211 19.45 24.56 -43.15
C ALA A 211 20.45 25.72 -43.20
N GLU A 212 20.42 26.64 -42.23
CA GLU A 212 21.35 27.78 -42.16
C GLU A 212 22.67 27.39 -41.49
N GLU A 213 22.65 26.40 -40.58
CA GLU A 213 23.85 25.87 -39.91
C GLU A 213 24.73 25.07 -40.88
N ASP A 214 24.14 24.20 -41.72
CA ASP A 214 24.86 23.46 -42.76
C ASP A 214 25.56 24.39 -43.78
N VAL A 215 25.02 25.60 -44.01
CA VAL A 215 25.61 26.60 -44.90
C VAL A 215 26.81 27.27 -44.24
N MET A 216 26.72 27.64 -42.96
CA MET A 216 27.88 28.21 -42.24
C MET A 216 29.02 27.20 -42.08
N GLU A 217 28.72 25.92 -41.80
CA GLU A 217 29.75 24.88 -41.69
C GLU A 217 30.47 24.61 -43.03
N GLN A 218 29.78 24.80 -44.16
CA GLN A 218 30.39 24.74 -45.50
C GLN A 218 31.27 25.96 -45.78
N GLU A 219 30.81 27.17 -45.42
CA GLU A 219 31.59 28.41 -45.58
C GLU A 219 32.88 28.39 -44.75
N ASP A 220 32.82 27.88 -43.51
CA ASP A 220 33.99 27.74 -42.64
C ASP A 220 35.00 26.68 -43.14
N GLN A 221 34.53 25.65 -43.86
CA GLN A 221 35.41 24.68 -44.51
C GLN A 221 36.05 25.20 -45.79
N GLU A 222 35.39 26.10 -46.51
CA GLU A 222 35.92 26.74 -47.72
C GLU A 222 36.95 27.85 -47.41
N HIS A 223 36.94 28.40 -46.20
CA HIS A 223 37.94 29.40 -45.77
C HIS A 223 39.29 28.75 -45.42
N GLU A 224 40.09 28.38 -46.43
CA GLU A 224 41.49 28.02 -46.24
C GLU A 224 42.32 29.30 -45.97
N PRO A 225 42.96 29.45 -44.79
CA PRO A 225 43.71 30.66 -44.49
C PRO A 225 44.94 30.76 -45.42
N PRO A 226 45.24 31.94 -45.98
CA PRO A 226 46.37 32.12 -46.87
C PRO A 226 47.68 31.76 -46.15
N ALA A 227 48.46 30.86 -46.76
CA ALA A 227 49.73 30.41 -46.23
C ALA A 227 50.67 31.61 -45.99
N LEU A 228 51.04 31.83 -44.72
CA LEU A 228 52.09 32.76 -44.33
C LEU A 228 53.43 32.24 -44.88
N ASN A 229 53.96 32.89 -45.93
CA ASN A 229 55.31 32.64 -46.43
C ASN A 229 56.34 33.18 -45.42
N VAL A 230 56.96 32.28 -44.64
CA VAL A 230 57.90 32.63 -43.56
C VAL A 230 59.37 32.74 -44.02
N ASP A 231 59.67 32.58 -45.31
CA ASP A 231 61.06 32.35 -45.75
C ASP A 231 61.93 33.58 -46.08
N GLU A 232 61.53 34.82 -45.78
CA GLU A 232 62.27 36.01 -46.22
C GLU A 232 63.07 36.76 -45.12
N SER A 233 63.69 36.03 -44.17
CA SER A 233 64.60 36.68 -43.20
C SER A 233 65.75 35.78 -42.71
N ARG A 234 66.58 35.28 -43.63
CA ARG A 234 67.90 34.72 -43.30
C ARG A 234 68.97 35.13 -44.31
N ASN A 235 69.33 36.41 -44.34
CA ASN A 235 70.64 36.79 -44.91
C ASN A 235 71.16 38.14 -44.39
N GLU A 236 71.54 38.20 -43.10
CA GLU A 236 72.46 39.24 -42.63
C GLU A 236 73.79 38.57 -42.23
N LYS A 237 74.85 38.92 -42.97
CA LYS A 237 76.23 38.47 -42.78
C LYS A 237 76.83 39.09 -41.51
N PRO A 238 77.58 38.35 -40.67
CA PRO A 238 78.28 38.95 -39.55
C PRO A 238 79.52 39.73 -40.02
N ALA A 239 79.63 40.98 -39.58
CA ALA A 239 80.76 41.86 -39.80
C ALA A 239 81.96 41.47 -38.90
N THR A 240 83.12 41.29 -39.52
CA THR A 240 84.42 41.12 -38.89
C THR A 240 84.97 42.47 -38.41
N LEU A 241 85.47 42.56 -37.18
CA LEU A 241 86.34 43.66 -36.71
C LEU A 241 87.44 43.10 -35.77
N PRO A 242 88.61 43.77 -35.68
CA PRO A 242 89.94 43.17 -35.47
C PRO A 242 90.27 42.74 -34.04
#